data_AF-A0AAV8YDW0-F1
#
_entry.id   AF-A0AAV8YDW0-F1
#
_cell.length_a   1.000
_cell.length_b   1.000
_cell.length_c   1.000
_cell.angle_alpha   90.00
_cell.angle_beta   90.00
_cell.angle_gamma   90.00
#
_symmetry.space_group_name_H-M   'P 1'
#
loop_
_entity.id
_entity.type
_entity.pdbx_description
1 polymer ?
#
loop_
_entity_poly.entity_id
_entity_poly.type
_entity_poly.pdbx_seq_one_letter_code
_entity_poly.pdbx_strand_id
1 'polypeptide(L)' 'MAGSRLEKIDTIYMRATGLLRSGALKCEDCPLWYNIYEGFPPYVEPRFDRPVPNIKLKPILYEEDKIRA' A
#
# COMPACT_ATOMS: atom_id res chain seq x y z
N MET A 1 12.41 21.38 2.31
CA MET A 1 11.43 20.37 1.86
C MET A 1 10.70 19.86 3.09
N ALA A 2 9.41 20.15 3.23
CA ALA A 2 8.59 19.58 4.31
C ALA A 2 8.24 18.14 3.93
N GLY A 3 8.67 17.17 4.73
CA GLY A 3 8.35 15.76 4.54
C GLY A 3 7.95 15.13 5.87
N SER A 4 6.94 14.25 5.85
CA SER A 4 6.50 13.52 7.04
C SER A 4 7.14 12.14 7.10
N ARG A 5 7.87 11.86 8.18
CA ARG A 5 8.54 10.58 8.47
C ARG A 5 7.75 9.68 9.43
N LEU A 6 6.46 9.97 9.64
CA LEU A 6 5.60 9.23 10.58
C LEU A 6 5.06 7.96 9.91
N GLU A 7 5.83 6.88 9.91
CA GLU A 7 5.47 5.62 9.24
C GLU A 7 4.32 4.88 9.90
N LYS A 8 4.13 5.04 11.22
CA LYS A 8 3.07 4.36 11.99
C LYS A 8 1.72 5.08 11.92
N ILE A 9 1.68 6.29 11.37
CA ILE A 9 0.49 7.15 11.33
C ILE A 9 0.10 7.34 9.87
N ASP A 10 -1.10 6.87 9.52
CA ASP A 10 -1.66 6.89 8.18
C ASP A 10 -0.78 6.22 7.10
N THR A 11 -1.24 6.32 5.85
CA THR A 11 -0.50 5.86 4.67
C THR A 11 0.38 6.97 4.09
N ILE A 12 1.37 6.61 3.27
CA ILE A 12 2.18 7.60 2.53
C ILE A 12 1.33 8.54 1.67
N TYR A 13 0.23 8.02 1.11
CA TYR A 13 -0.70 8.77 0.28
C TYR A 13 -1.45 9.81 1.12
N MET A 14 -2.05 9.42 2.24
CA MET A 14 -2.75 10.36 3.13
C MET A 14 -1.84 11.46 3.65
N ARG A 15 -0.59 11.12 3.99
CA ARG A 15 0.41 12.11 4.42
C ARG A 15 0.77 13.10 3.31
N ALA A 16 1.00 12.61 2.09
CA ALA A 16 1.25 13.48 0.93
C ALA A 16 0.04 14.38 0.63
N THR A 17 -1.17 13.82 0.64
CA THR A 17 -2.42 14.56 0.45
C THR A 17 -2.62 15.64 1.52
N GLY A 18 -2.32 15.35 2.79
CA GLY A 18 -2.38 16.33 3.87
C GLY A 18 -1.38 17.48 3.70
N LEU A 19 -0.15 17.17 3.26
CA LEU A 19 0.87 18.19 2.97
C LEU A 19 0.48 19.07 1.78
N LEU A 20 -0.12 18.49 0.73
CA LEU A 20 -0.67 19.24 -0.41
C LEU A 20 -1.82 20.16 0.03
N ARG A 21 -2.78 19.62 0.79
CA ARG A 21 -3.95 20.37 1.27
C ARG A 21 -3.61 21.51 2.22
N SER A 22 -2.59 21.33 3.06
CA SER A 22 -2.10 22.38 3.96
C SER A 22 -1.20 23.41 3.28
N GLY A 23 -0.82 23.20 2.01
CA GLY A 23 0.12 24.06 1.29
C GLY A 23 1.58 23.89 1.73
N ALA A 24 1.88 22.97 2.66
CA ALA A 24 3.24 22.64 3.07
C ALA A 24 4.05 21.94 1.96
N LEU A 25 3.35 21.30 1.02
CA LEU A 25 3.90 20.77 -0.23
C LEU A 25 3.22 21.48 -1.41
N LYS A 26 4.02 22.04 -2.32
CA LYS A 26 3.50 22.66 -3.54
C LYS A 26 3.07 21.58 -4.52
N CYS A 27 2.08 21.87 -5.36
CA CYS A 27 1.65 20.96 -6.42
C CYS A 27 2.79 20.63 -7.40
N GLU A 28 3.70 21.57 -7.65
CA GLU A 28 4.89 21.37 -8.49
C GLU A 28 5.89 20.39 -7.87
N ASP A 29 5.93 20.32 -6.54
CA ASP A 29 6.78 19.42 -5.77
C ASP A 29 6.06 18.09 -5.44
N CYS A 30 4.88 17.86 -6.04
CA CYS A 30 4.12 16.65 -5.83
C CYS A 30 4.91 15.44 -6.33
N PRO A 31 5.01 14.34 -5.54
CA PRO A 31 5.72 13.16 -5.98
C PRO A 31 5.10 12.57 -7.23
N LEU A 32 5.94 12.13 -8.18
CA LEU A 32 5.48 11.54 -9.45
C LEU A 32 4.46 10.40 -9.26
N TRP A 33 4.63 9.59 -8.21
CA TRP A 33 3.77 8.46 -7.91
C TRP A 33 2.36 8.88 -7.43
N TYR A 34 2.16 10.12 -6.99
CA TYR A 34 0.91 10.56 -6.36
C TYR A 34 -0.28 10.41 -7.32
N ASN A 35 -0.15 10.90 -8.55
CA ASN A 35 -1.19 10.80 -9.57
C ASN A 35 -1.47 9.35 -9.99
N ILE A 36 -0.45 8.47 -9.93
CA ILE A 36 -0.62 7.04 -10.20
C ILE A 36 -1.43 6.39 -9.09
N TYR A 37 -1.14 6.73 -7.82
CA TYR A 37 -1.91 6.23 -6.68
C TYR A 37 -3.36 6.75 -6.72
N GLU A 38 -3.57 8.03 -7.06
CA GLU A 38 -4.89 8.64 -7.18
C GLU A 38 -5.75 7.95 -8.26
N GLY A 39 -5.16 7.67 -9.44
CA GLY A 39 -5.86 7.03 -10.55
C GLY A 39 -6.02 5.52 -10.38
N PHE A 40 -5.08 4.87 -9.71
CA PHE A 40 -5.03 3.41 -9.55
C PHE A 40 -4.69 3.03 -8.09
N PRO A 41 -5.63 3.27 -7.14
CA PRO A 41 -5.38 2.96 -5.75
C PRO A 41 -5.24 1.45 -5.54
N PRO A 42 -4.42 1.01 -4.58
CA PRO A 42 -4.32 -0.41 -4.23
C PRO A 42 -5.63 -0.91 -3.65
N TYR A 43 -5.94 -2.19 -3.85
CA TYR A 43 -7.13 -2.83 -3.27
C TYR A 43 -7.13 -2.79 -1.73
N VAL A 44 -5.95 -2.90 -1.12
CA VAL A 44 -5.78 -2.77 0.34
C VAL A 44 -4.81 -1.65 0.63
N GLU A 45 -5.21 -0.72 1.49
CA GLU A 45 -4.33 0.36 1.91
C GLU A 45 -3.10 -0.15 2.68
N PRO A 46 -1.91 0.44 2.44
CA PRO A 46 -0.67 0.04 3.09
C PRO A 46 -0.57 0.64 4.51
N ARG A 47 -1.47 0.23 5.40
CA ARG A 47 -1.45 0.67 6.80
C ARG A 47 -0.40 -0.08 7.61
N PHE A 48 0.22 0.62 8.55
CA PHE A 48 1.22 0.06 9.47
C PHE A 48 0.63 -1.04 10.38
N ASP A 49 -0.61 -0.86 10.81
CA ASP A 49 -1.32 -1.76 11.73
C ASP A 49 -2.00 -2.94 11.02
N ARG A 50 -1.72 -3.16 9.73
CA ARG A 50 -2.33 -4.25 8.96
C ARG A 50 -1.94 -5.61 9.58
N PRO A 51 -2.90 -6.41 10.06
CA PRO A 51 -2.60 -7.70 10.65
C PRO A 51 -2.12 -8.67 9.57
N VAL A 52 -1.08 -9.45 9.89
CA VAL A 52 -0.65 -10.56 9.04
C VAL A 52 -1.61 -11.73 9.28
N PRO A 53 -2.26 -12.26 8.23
CA PRO A 53 -3.17 -13.39 8.40
C PRO A 53 -2.39 -14.64 8.85
N ASN A 54 -2.78 -15.21 9.98
CA ASN A 54 -2.23 -16.47 10.47
C ASN A 54 -2.99 -17.65 9.86
N ILE A 55 -2.66 -17.98 8.60
CA ILE A 55 -3.33 -19.04 7.83
C ILE A 55 -2.34 -20.17 7.55
N LYS A 56 -2.74 -21.41 7.84
CA LYS A 56 -2.02 -22.60 7.38
C LYS A 56 -2.28 -22.81 5.89
N LEU A 57 -1.24 -22.66 5.08
CA LEU A 57 -1.31 -22.94 3.64
C LEU A 57 -1.53 -24.44 3.43
N LYS A 58 -2.52 -24.79 2.59
CA LYS A 58 -2.79 -26.16 2.19
C LYS A 58 -1.96 -26.51 0.96
N PRO A 59 -1.44 -27.75 0.86
CA PRO A 59 -0.86 -28.22 -0.39
C PRO A 59 -1.94 -28.24 -1.47
N ILE A 60 -1.55 -27.87 -2.70
CA ILE A 60 -2.40 -27.98 -3.87
C ILE A 60 -2.10 -29.35 -4.47
N LEU A 61 -3.01 -30.29 -4.27
CA LEU A 61 -2.93 -31.64 -4.81
C LEU A 61 -4.10 -31.85 -5.77
N TYR A 62 -3.81 -32.42 -6.93
CA TYR A 62 -4.78 -32.76 -7.94
C TYR A 62 -5.04 -34.27 -7.97
N GLU A 63 -6.14 -34.66 -8.62
CA GLU A 63 -6.49 -36.08 -8.77
C GLU A 63 -5.48 -36.81 -9.65
N GLU A 64 -4.91 -36.12 -10.64
CA GLU A 64 -3.86 -36.64 -11.52
C GLU A 64 -2.53 -36.92 -10.78
N ASP A 65 -2.28 -36.25 -9.65
CA ASP A 65 -1.07 -36.47 -8.84
C ASP A 65 -1.05 -37.89 -8.25
N LYS A 66 -2.22 -38.54 -8.08
CA LYS A 66 -2.31 -39.93 -7.65
C LYS A 66 -1.75 -40.92 -8.67
N ILE A 67 -1.79 -40.55 -9.96
CA ILE A 67 -1.39 -41.41 -11.09
C ILE A 67 0.07 -41.16 -11.48
N ARG A 68 0.57 -39.94 -11.29
CA ARG A 68 1.92 -39.50 -11.70
C ARG A 68 3.01 -39.74 -10.65
N ALA A 69 2.64 -40.10 -9.43
CA ALA A 69 3.54 -40.33 -8.30
C ALA A 69 4.43 -41.56 -8.49
#